data_AF-A0A4Y7SVX6-F1
#
_entry.id   AF-A0A4Y7SVX6-F1
#
_cell.length_a   1.000
_cell.length_b   1.000
_cell.length_c   1.000
_cell.angle_alpha   90.00
_cell.angle_beta   90.00
_cell.angle_gamma   90.00
#
_symmetry.space_group_name_H-M   'P 1'
#
loop_
_entity.id
_entity.type
_entity.pdbx_description
1 polymer ?
#
loop_
_entity_poly.entity_id
_entity_poly.type
_entity_poly.pdbx_seq_one_letter_code
_entity_poly.pdbx_strand_id
1 'polypeptide(L)'
;VNKSHSQPRQSDLSSQVDTHNVVRQILDTEVSLPLRQILGTSKELSTSLQEVIKLKNRTSATQPVAAVNNTQVNYSKSEFLIHLRVFHNNIPIFAIIDTGSMLNIVDGELADKIISLPID
;
A
#
# COMPACT_ATOMS: atom_id res chain seq x y z
N VAL A 1 19.90 7.44 -65.40
CA VAL A 1 18.53 7.39 -64.85
C VAL A 1 18.58 7.92 -63.42
N ASN A 2 18.27 9.20 -63.21
CA ASN A 2 18.29 9.82 -61.87
C ASN A 2 16.91 9.67 -61.23
N LYS A 3 16.84 8.87 -60.16
CA LYS A 3 15.63 8.64 -59.36
C LYS A 3 15.55 9.79 -58.34
N SER A 4 14.78 10.84 -58.64
CA SER A 4 14.52 11.91 -57.66
C SER A 4 13.61 11.36 -56.57
N HIS A 5 14.10 11.30 -55.33
CA HIS A 5 13.25 11.05 -54.17
C HIS A 5 12.24 12.20 -54.04
N SER A 6 10.97 11.92 -54.34
CA SER A 6 9.85 12.80 -54.03
C SER A 6 9.78 13.00 -52.52
N GLN A 7 10.07 14.22 -52.06
CA GLN A 7 9.80 14.62 -50.67
C GLN A 7 8.32 14.39 -50.37
N PRO A 8 7.96 13.84 -49.19
CA PRO A 8 6.57 13.63 -48.83
C PRO A 8 5.85 14.98 -48.80
N ARG A 9 4.67 15.07 -49.44
CA ARG A 9 3.83 16.27 -49.40
C ARG A 9 3.38 16.48 -47.95
N GLN A 10 3.97 17.46 -47.27
CA GLN A 10 3.47 17.96 -46.00
C GLN A 10 2.64 19.22 -46.25
N SER A 11 1.57 19.40 -45.47
CA SER A 11 0.80 20.64 -45.49
C SER A 11 1.60 21.75 -44.79
N ASP A 12 1.36 23.01 -45.17
CA ASP A 12 1.99 24.16 -44.52
C ASP A 12 1.68 24.24 -43.02
N LEU A 13 0.54 23.68 -42.59
CA LEU A 13 0.19 23.59 -41.17
C LEU A 13 1.09 22.58 -40.44
N SER A 14 1.35 21.41 -41.05
CA SER A 14 2.17 20.37 -40.43
C SER A 14 3.66 20.74 -40.39
N SER A 15 4.15 21.63 -41.25
CA SER A 15 5.53 22.12 -41.20
C SER A 15 5.76 23.18 -40.10
N GLN A 16 4.69 23.82 -39.62
CA GLN A 16 4.75 24.88 -38.61
C GLN A 16 4.47 24.38 -37.18
N VAL A 17 3.97 23.15 -37.04
CA VAL A 17 3.57 22.60 -35.74
C VAL A 17 4.65 21.69 -35.18
N ASP A 18 5.16 22.05 -34.00
CA ASP A 18 6.00 21.16 -33.21
C ASP A 18 5.13 20.16 -32.43
N THR A 19 5.06 18.94 -32.94
CA THR A 19 4.30 17.83 -32.35
C THR A 19 4.65 17.59 -30.87
N HIS A 20 5.92 17.75 -30.46
CA HIS A 20 6.31 17.51 -29.08
C HIS A 20 5.75 18.57 -28.13
N ASN A 21 5.72 19.82 -28.58
CA ASN A 21 5.11 20.91 -27.80
C ASN A 21 3.58 20.75 -27.72
N VAL A 22 2.92 20.31 -28.80
CA VAL A 22 1.49 20.02 -28.77
C VAL A 22 1.17 18.89 -27.78
N VAL A 23 1.95 17.81 -27.77
CA VAL A 23 1.73 16.70 -26.82
C VAL A 23 1.90 17.19 -25.37
N ARG A 24 2.92 17.99 -25.07
CA ARG A 24 3.07 18.60 -23.74
C ARG A 24 1.84 19.42 -23.38
N GLN A 25 1.42 20.31 -24.28
CA GLN A 25 0.25 21.17 -24.05
C GLN A 25 -1.03 20.37 -23.79
N ILE A 26 -1.22 19.25 -24.48
CA ILE A 26 -2.35 18.34 -24.25
C ILE A 26 -2.25 17.69 -22.85
N LEU A 27 -1.08 17.21 -22.46
CA LEU A 27 -0.88 16.60 -21.14
C LEU A 27 -1.05 17.61 -19.99
N ASP A 28 -0.72 18.87 -20.23
CA ASP A 28 -0.88 19.98 -19.28
C ASP A 28 -2.30 20.59 -19.30
N THR A 29 -3.19 20.13 -20.18
CA THR A 29 -4.55 20.66 -20.27
C THR A 29 -5.37 20.28 -19.04
N GLU A 30 -5.92 21.28 -18.36
CA GLU A 30 -6.83 21.07 -17.24
C GLU A 30 -8.19 20.55 -17.74
N VAL A 31 -8.59 19.38 -17.24
CA VAL A 31 -9.90 18.77 -17.52
C VAL A 31 -10.72 18.67 -16.24
N SER A 32 -11.92 19.25 -16.27
CA SER A 32 -12.87 19.15 -15.16
C SER A 32 -13.68 17.86 -15.27
N LEU A 33 -13.52 16.96 -14.29
CA LEU A 33 -14.23 15.69 -14.22
C LEU A 33 -14.78 15.45 -12.80
N PRO A 34 -15.99 14.87 -12.66
CA PRO A 34 -16.50 14.44 -11.37
C PRO A 34 -15.55 13.43 -10.70
N LEU A 35 -15.23 13.65 -9.42
CA LEU A 35 -14.32 12.78 -8.67
C LEU A 35 -14.74 11.30 -8.71
N ARG A 36 -16.05 11.01 -8.61
CA ARG A 36 -16.57 9.63 -8.69
C ARG A 36 -16.20 8.91 -9.99
N GLN A 37 -16.11 9.64 -11.11
CA GLN A 37 -15.75 9.06 -12.40
C GLN A 37 -14.26 8.73 -12.42
N ILE A 38 -13.41 9.62 -11.90
CA ILE A 38 -11.96 9.40 -11.79
C ILE A 38 -11.65 8.19 -10.88
N LEU A 39 -12.25 8.15 -9.68
CA LEU A 39 -12.00 7.09 -8.71
C LEU A 39 -12.62 5.75 -9.13
N GLY A 40 -13.72 5.78 -9.88
CA GLY A 40 -14.38 4.58 -10.41
C GLY A 40 -13.63 3.93 -11.56
N THR A 41 -12.84 4.69 -12.32
CA THR A 41 -12.11 4.19 -13.50
C THR A 41 -10.64 3.89 -13.24
N SER A 42 -10.03 4.46 -12.19
CA SER A 42 -8.63 4.22 -11.84
C SER A 42 -8.44 3.74 -10.40
N LYS A 43 -7.92 2.51 -10.27
CA LYS A 43 -7.61 1.89 -8.98
C LYS A 43 -6.44 2.60 -8.28
N GLU A 44 -5.43 2.99 -9.03
CA GLU A 44 -4.23 3.65 -8.54
C GLU A 44 -4.57 5.02 -7.95
N LEU A 45 -5.36 5.83 -8.66
CA LEU A 45 -5.82 7.12 -8.16
C LEU A 45 -6.75 6.97 -6.96
N SER A 46 -7.65 5.98 -6.99
CA SER A 46 -8.53 5.65 -5.87
C SER A 46 -7.74 5.32 -4.60
N THR A 47 -6.75 4.45 -4.72
CA THR A 47 -5.88 4.04 -3.59
C THR A 47 -5.06 5.22 -3.07
N SER A 48 -4.43 5.99 -3.96
CA SER A 48 -3.61 7.14 -3.57
C SER A 48 -4.44 8.21 -2.84
N LEU A 49 -5.61 8.54 -3.37
CA LEU A 49 -6.52 9.48 -2.71
C LEU A 49 -7.03 8.92 -1.38
N GLN A 50 -7.33 7.62 -1.31
CA GLN A 50 -7.73 6.97 -0.07
C GLN A 50 -6.66 7.13 1.02
N GLU A 51 -5.37 6.96 0.71
CA GLU A 51 -4.27 7.16 1.66
C GLU A 51 -4.16 8.60 2.14
N VAL A 52 -4.43 9.59 1.28
CA VAL A 52 -4.39 11.01 1.65
C VAL A 52 -5.57 11.39 2.54
N ILE A 53 -6.77 10.86 2.29
CA ILE A 53 -7.97 11.18 3.08
C ILE A 53 -8.11 10.36 4.36
N LYS A 54 -7.42 9.21 4.47
CA LYS A 54 -7.45 8.35 5.65
C LYS A 54 -7.03 9.16 6.87
N LEU A 55 -7.87 9.17 7.89
CA LEU A 55 -7.56 9.78 9.17
C LEU A 55 -6.36 9.03 9.78
N LYS A 56 -5.19 9.65 9.73
CA LYS A 56 -4.01 9.11 10.39
C LYS A 56 -4.15 9.45 11.87
N ASN A 57 -4.23 8.44 12.74
CA ASN A 57 -4.17 8.67 14.17
C ASN A 57 -2.91 9.49 14.44
N ARG A 58 -3.08 10.65 15.09
CA ARG A 58 -1.94 11.39 15.62
C ARG A 58 -1.28 10.41 16.58
N THR A 59 -0.08 9.96 16.25
CA THR A 59 0.78 9.36 17.24
C THR A 59 0.89 10.42 18.32
N SER A 60 0.31 10.15 19.47
CA SER A 60 0.47 10.96 20.67
C SER A 60 1.97 11.25 20.74
N ALA A 61 2.36 12.52 20.68
CA ALA A 61 3.73 12.91 20.92
C ALA A 61 4.03 12.51 22.37
N THR A 62 4.50 11.28 22.56
CA THR A 62 4.93 10.76 23.84
C THR A 62 6.13 11.59 24.23
N GLN A 63 5.93 12.40 25.26
CA GLN A 63 6.98 13.06 26.04
C GLN A 63 8.19 12.13 26.21
N PRO A 64 9.43 12.63 26.12
CA PRO A 64 10.61 11.80 26.26
C PRO A 64 10.74 11.35 27.72
N VAL A 65 10.34 10.11 28.01
CA VAL A 65 10.84 9.39 29.18
C VAL A 65 12.07 8.61 28.76
N ALA A 66 13.11 8.73 29.59
CA ALA A 66 14.49 8.41 29.28
C ALA A 66 14.74 6.98 28.76
N ALA A 67 15.54 6.93 27.69
CA ALA A 67 16.54 5.93 27.31
C ALA A 67 16.38 4.48 27.78
N VAL A 68 16.00 3.58 26.85
CA VAL A 68 16.62 2.25 26.72
C VAL A 68 16.78 1.91 25.22
N ASN A 69 18.04 1.90 24.80
CA ASN A 69 18.71 1.27 23.65
C ASN A 69 17.91 0.72 22.45
N ASN A 70 18.26 1.24 21.27
CA ASN A 70 18.18 0.70 19.90
C ASN A 70 17.40 -0.62 19.68
N THR A 71 16.27 -0.51 19.00
CA THR A 71 15.93 -1.40 17.87
C THR A 71 15.15 -0.61 16.82
N GLN A 72 15.51 -0.79 15.55
CA GLN A 72 14.76 -0.28 14.40
C GLN A 72 13.28 -0.64 14.56
N VAL A 73 12.41 0.37 14.60
CA VAL A 73 10.97 0.17 14.51
C VAL A 73 10.66 -0.21 13.07
N ASN A 74 10.75 -1.50 12.77
CA ASN A 74 10.04 -2.09 11.65
C ASN A 74 8.56 -1.89 11.94
N TYR A 75 7.88 -1.07 11.16
CA TYR A 75 6.41 -1.06 11.12
C TYR A 75 5.96 -2.43 10.60
N SER A 76 5.84 -3.38 11.52
CA SER A 76 5.37 -4.73 11.23
C SER A 76 3.91 -4.63 10.80
N LYS A 77 3.55 -5.40 9.75
CA LYS A 77 2.18 -5.67 9.26
C LYS A 77 1.20 -6.23 10.34
N SER A 78 1.57 -6.17 11.61
CA SER A 78 0.90 -6.74 12.77
C SER A 78 -0.32 -5.91 13.25
N GLU A 79 -0.49 -4.67 12.79
CA GLU A 79 -1.54 -3.76 13.33
C GLU A 79 -2.99 -4.17 13.05
N PHE A 80 -3.25 -5.17 12.18
CA PHE A 80 -4.61 -5.61 11.84
C PHE A 80 -5.02 -6.96 12.42
N LEU A 81 -4.14 -7.64 13.16
CA LEU A 81 -4.48 -8.93 13.77
C LEU A 81 -5.07 -8.73 15.16
N ILE A 82 -6.09 -9.52 15.48
CA ILE A 82 -6.70 -9.54 16.82
C ILE A 82 -5.82 -10.41 17.71
N HIS A 83 -5.10 -9.78 18.63
CA HIS A 83 -4.24 -10.48 19.59
C HIS A 83 -4.98 -10.65 20.91
N LEU A 84 -5.00 -11.86 21.45
CA LEU A 84 -5.52 -12.18 22.78
C LEU A 84 -4.39 -12.67 23.68
N ARG A 85 -4.36 -12.14 24.91
CA ARG A 85 -3.55 -12.72 25.99
C ARG A 85 -4.38 -13.77 26.71
N VAL A 86 -4.05 -15.03 26.51
CA VAL A 86 -4.67 -16.17 27.19
C VAL A 86 -3.75 -16.69 28.29
N PHE A 87 -4.29 -17.41 29.26
CA PHE A 87 -3.50 -17.96 30.35
C PHE A 87 -3.66 -19.48 30.40
N HIS A 88 -2.55 -20.18 30.51
CA HIS A 88 -2.50 -21.60 30.84
C HIS A 88 -1.64 -21.79 32.09
N ASN A 89 -2.19 -22.36 33.17
CA ASN A 89 -1.49 -22.54 34.45
C ASN A 89 -0.78 -21.26 34.95
N ASN A 90 -1.47 -20.12 34.88
CA ASN A 90 -0.95 -18.77 35.20
C ASN A 90 0.19 -18.26 34.29
N ILE A 91 0.57 -19.00 33.25
CA ILE A 91 1.54 -18.56 32.25
C ILE A 91 0.78 -17.83 31.13
N PRO A 92 1.11 -16.56 30.83
CA PRO A 92 0.50 -15.83 29.75
C PRO A 92 1.01 -16.33 28.39
N ILE A 93 0.09 -16.64 27.49
CA ILE A 93 0.35 -17.01 26.10
C ILE A 93 -0.33 -15.99 25.19
N PHE A 94 0.35 -15.60 24.11
CA PHE A 94 -0.24 -14.72 23.10
C PHE A 94 -0.83 -15.57 21.98
N ALA A 95 -2.12 -15.39 21.75
CA ALA A 95 -2.86 -16.03 20.67
C ALA A 95 -3.29 -14.98 19.62
N ILE A 96 -3.35 -15.38 18.36
CA ILE A 96 -3.91 -14.59 17.28
C ILE A 96 -5.27 -15.19 16.94
N ILE A 97 -6.29 -14.33 16.84
CA ILE A 97 -7.62 -14.74 16.38
C ILE A 97 -7.71 -14.50 14.89
N ASP A 98 -7.77 -15.61 14.16
CA ASP A 98 -8.03 -15.64 12.72
C ASP A 98 -9.35 -16.37 12.46
N THR A 99 -10.38 -15.62 12.08
CA THR A 99 -11.70 -16.19 11.74
C THR A 99 -11.72 -16.92 10.39
N GLY A 100 -10.66 -16.82 9.58
CA GLY A 100 -10.52 -17.52 8.32
C GLY A 100 -9.87 -18.90 8.44
N SER A 101 -9.27 -19.21 9.59
CA SER A 101 -8.63 -20.50 9.86
C SER A 101 -9.61 -21.51 10.45
N MET A 102 -9.49 -22.78 10.05
CA MET A 102 -10.32 -23.89 10.54
C MET A 102 -9.66 -24.70 11.66
N LEU A 103 -8.38 -24.43 11.95
CA LEU A 103 -7.57 -25.18 12.90
C LEU A 103 -6.83 -24.24 13.84
N ASN A 104 -6.70 -24.67 15.09
CA ASN A 104 -5.84 -24.02 16.06
C ASN A 104 -4.44 -24.56 15.88
N ILE A 105 -3.49 -23.68 15.59
CA ILE A 105 -2.08 -24.02 15.42
C ILE A 105 -1.32 -23.42 16.59
N VAL A 106 -0.45 -24.22 17.17
CA VAL A 106 0.44 -23.82 18.26
C VAL A 106 1.88 -24.10 17.86
N ASP A 107 2.78 -23.26 18.35
CA ASP A 107 4.22 -23.52 18.23
C ASP A 107 4.59 -24.82 18.98
N GLY A 108 5.47 -25.64 18.39
CA GLY A 108 5.81 -26.96 18.95
C GLY A 108 6.52 -26.87 20.29
N GLU A 109 7.40 -25.89 20.48
CA GLU A 109 8.11 -25.70 21.76
C GLU A 109 7.13 -25.24 22.85
N LEU A 110 6.19 -24.35 22.50
CA LEU A 110 5.11 -23.92 23.37
C LEU A 110 4.18 -25.09 23.75
N ALA A 111 3.86 -25.96 22.78
CA ALA A 111 3.03 -27.14 23.02
C ALA A 111 3.70 -28.14 23.97
N ASP A 112 4.97 -28.44 23.76
CA ASP A 112 5.71 -29.43 24.55
C ASP A 112 6.03 -28.93 25.97
N LYS A 113 6.48 -27.67 26.10
CA LYS A 113 7.07 -27.17 27.35
C LYS A 113 6.09 -26.45 28.27
N ILE A 114 5.05 -25.82 27.72
CA ILE A 114 4.16 -24.94 28.49
C ILE A 114 2.75 -25.53 28.57
N ILE A 115 2.19 -25.95 27.44
CA ILE A 115 0.82 -26.49 27.40
C ILE A 115 0.83 -27.93 27.88
N SER A 116 1.72 -28.77 27.34
CA SER A 116 1.91 -30.18 27.69
C SER A 116 0.59 -30.98 27.74
N LEU A 117 -0.36 -30.64 26.85
CA LEU A 117 -1.63 -31.34 26.66
C LEU A 117 -1.57 -32.16 25.36
N PRO A 118 -2.41 -33.20 25.22
CA PRO A 118 -2.54 -33.91 23.96
C PRO A 118 -2.85 -32.94 22.80
N ILE A 119 -2.07 -33.06 21.73
CA ILE A 119 -2.21 -32.35 20.47
C ILE A 119 -2.29 -33.40 19.35
N ASP A 120 -3.12 -33.14 18.35
CA ASP A 120 -3.37 -34.02 17.19
C ASP A 120 -2.32 -33.86 16.08
#